data_AF-A0A832ZJ51-F1
#
_entry.id   AF-A0A832ZJ51-F1
#
_cell.length_a   1.000
_cell.length_b   1.000
_cell.length_c   1.000
_cell.angle_alpha   90.00
_cell.angle_beta   90.00
_cell.angle_gamma   90.00
#
_symmetry.space_group_name_H-M   'P 1'
#
loop_
_entity.id
_entity.type
_entity.pdbx_description
1 polymer ?
#
loop_
_entity_poly.entity_id
_entity_poly.type
_entity_poly.pdbx_seq_one_letter_code
_entity_poly.pdbx_strand_id
1 'polypeptide(L)'
;MVYEDFSQLNEGIVYGYIEDIDLKFISINIKGHVVVYKNKISNIRISKLREKDFVRIYVKDKEAIYIEQLDDFLYRKFMKLISSIKEVLNK
;
A
#
# COMPACT_ATOMS: atom_id res chain seq x y z
N MET A 1 17.39 10.76 -2.83
CA MET A 1 16.43 9.62 -2.76
C MET A 1 15.43 9.83 -3.88
N VAL A 2 15.33 8.90 -4.82
CA VAL A 2 14.32 8.95 -5.88
C VAL A 2 12.99 8.58 -5.22
N TYR A 3 12.14 9.57 -4.97
CA TYR A 3 10.75 9.34 -4.59
C TYR A 3 9.98 9.25 -5.90
N GLU A 4 9.67 8.03 -6.32
CA GLU A 4 8.86 7.83 -7.52
C GLU A 4 7.50 8.52 -7.30
N ASP A 5 7.20 9.42 -8.23
CA ASP A 5 5.91 10.09 -8.32
C ASP A 5 4.85 9.02 -8.62
N PHE A 6 4.10 8.61 -7.60
CA PHE A 6 3.08 7.55 -7.67
C PHE A 6 1.88 7.93 -8.56
N SER A 7 1.86 9.15 -9.11
CA SER A 7 0.79 9.66 -9.97
C SER A 7 0.65 8.91 -11.32
N GLN A 8 1.60 8.03 -11.67
CA GLN A 8 1.63 7.34 -12.97
C GLN A 8 1.80 5.81 -12.93
N LEU A 9 1.57 5.13 -11.79
CA LEU A 9 1.70 3.67 -11.77
C LEU A 9 0.53 3.01 -12.52
N ASN A 10 0.75 2.70 -13.80
CA ASN A 10 -0.07 1.75 -14.54
C ASN A 10 0.07 0.32 -13.97
N GLU A 11 1.11 0.01 -13.18
CA GLU A 11 1.26 -1.26 -12.46
C GLU A 11 2.27 -1.13 -11.30
N GLY A 12 2.05 -1.75 -10.13
CA GLY A 12 3.04 -1.74 -9.04
C GLY A 12 2.54 -2.22 -7.67
N ILE A 13 3.45 -2.18 -6.68
CA ILE A 13 3.11 -2.45 -5.26
C ILE A 13 2.97 -1.12 -4.53
N VAL A 14 1.83 -0.95 -3.87
CA VAL A 14 1.47 0.23 -3.09
C VAL A 14 1.38 -0.14 -1.61
N TYR A 15 1.89 0.73 -0.75
CA TYR A 15 1.78 0.62 0.70
C TYR A 15 1.04 1.84 1.24
N GLY A 16 0.07 1.63 2.12
CA GLY A 16 -0.72 2.73 2.67
C GLY A 16 -1.76 2.24 3.68
N TYR A 17 -2.56 3.18 4.15
CA TYR A 17 -3.68 2.89 5.04
C TYR A 17 -4.97 2.86 4.25
N ILE A 18 -5.88 1.93 4.59
CA ILE A 18 -7.23 1.96 4.04
C ILE A 18 -7.95 3.20 4.59
N GLU A 19 -8.36 4.08 3.67
CA GLU A 19 -9.25 5.21 3.98
C GLU A 19 -10.71 4.76 3.86
N ASP A 20 -11.03 3.97 2.83
CA ASP A 20 -12.35 3.38 2.58
C ASP A 20 -12.24 2.13 1.70
N ILE A 21 -13.17 1.18 1.81
CA ILE A 21 -13.19 -0.05 1.01
C ILE A 21 -14.62 -0.57 0.80
N ASP A 22 -15.00 -0.74 -0.47
CA ASP A 22 -16.27 -1.34 -0.87
C ASP A 22 -16.08 -2.37 -2.00
N LEU A 23 -17.18 -2.90 -2.54
CA LEU A 23 -17.14 -3.92 -3.60
C LEU A 23 -16.66 -3.39 -4.97
N LYS A 24 -16.66 -2.07 -5.17
CA LYS A 24 -16.33 -1.40 -6.44
C LYS A 24 -15.00 -0.68 -6.37
N PHE A 25 -14.63 -0.14 -5.23
CA PHE A 25 -13.47 0.73 -5.05
C PHE A 25 -12.75 0.46 -3.74
N ILE A 26 -11.48 0.83 -3.73
CA ILE A 26 -10.65 0.89 -2.54
C ILE A 26 -9.88 2.21 -2.53
N SER A 27 -9.97 2.95 -1.43
CA SER A 27 -9.35 4.24 -1.22
C SER A 27 -8.19 4.08 -0.24
N ILE A 28 -6.99 4.46 -0.66
CA ILE A 28 -5.75 4.24 0.10
C ILE A 28 -5.06 5.56 0.35
N ASN A 29 -4.79 5.84 1.62
CA ASN A 29 -3.99 6.96 2.05
C ASN A 29 -2.50 6.58 2.00
N ILE A 30 -1.78 7.22 1.07
CA ILE A 30 -0.36 7.06 0.84
C ILE A 30 0.31 8.37 1.27
N LYS A 31 0.88 8.37 2.48
CA LYS A 31 1.62 9.54 3.03
C LYS A 31 0.81 10.85 2.99
N GLY A 32 -0.50 10.80 3.25
CA GLY A 32 -1.38 11.97 3.24
C GLY A 32 -2.10 12.23 1.91
N HIS A 33 -1.80 11.45 0.86
CA HIS A 33 -2.51 11.52 -0.41
C HIS A 33 -3.45 10.32 -0.58
N VAL A 34 -4.73 10.57 -0.81
CA VAL A 34 -5.72 9.51 -1.05
C VAL A 34 -5.74 9.16 -2.54
N VAL A 35 -5.56 7.88 -2.84
CA VAL A 35 -5.67 7.32 -4.19
C VAL A 35 -6.76 6.27 -4.21
N VAL A 36 -7.60 6.31 -5.25
CA VAL A 36 -8.74 5.40 -5.40
C VAL A 36 -8.45 4.41 -6.53
N TYR A 37 -8.64 3.13 -6.25
CA TYR A 37 -8.51 2.04 -7.22
C TYR A 37 -9.84 1.32 -7.38
N LYS A 38 -10.10 0.81 -8.59
CA LYS A 38 -11.21 -0.11 -8.80
C LYS A 38 -10.93 -1.45 -8.14
N ASN A 39 -11.91 -2.00 -7.44
CA ASN A 39 -11.74 -3.23 -6.70
C ASN A 39 -11.97 -4.46 -7.59
N LYS A 40 -10.94 -5.30 -7.72
CA LYS A 40 -10.98 -6.62 -8.37
C LYS A 40 -10.63 -7.77 -7.43
N ILE A 41 -10.49 -7.48 -6.13
CA ILE A 41 -10.17 -8.45 -5.10
C ILE A 41 -11.44 -9.25 -4.77
N SER A 42 -11.27 -10.53 -4.43
CA SER A 42 -12.37 -11.38 -3.92
C SER A 42 -13.00 -10.82 -2.64
N ASN A 43 -14.34 -10.84 -2.57
CA ASN A 43 -15.13 -10.39 -1.41
C ASN A 43 -14.69 -11.00 -0.07
N ILE A 44 -14.21 -12.25 -0.07
CA ILE A 44 -13.76 -12.96 1.15
C ILE A 44 -12.51 -12.31 1.76
N ARG A 45 -11.65 -11.72 0.93
CA ARG A 45 -10.46 -10.99 1.42
C ARG A 45 -10.85 -9.62 1.95
N ILE A 46 -11.77 -8.94 1.28
CA ILE A 46 -12.23 -7.59 1.63
C ILE A 46 -12.95 -7.59 2.99
N SER A 47 -13.76 -8.61 3.28
CA SER A 47 -14.55 -8.67 4.52
C SER A 47 -13.73 -8.73 5.81
N LYS A 48 -12.41 -8.98 5.71
CA LYS A 48 -11.49 -9.02 6.85
C LYS A 48 -10.76 -7.70 7.08
N LEU A 49 -10.84 -6.77 6.14
CA LEU A 49 -10.15 -5.49 6.16
C LEU A 49 -11.04 -4.40 6.74
N ARG A 50 -10.42 -3.39 7.35
CA ARG A 50 -11.08 -2.25 7.97
C ARG A 50 -10.36 -0.95 7.64
N GLU A 51 -11.06 0.16 7.80
CA GLU A 51 -10.43 1.48 7.79
C GLU A 51 -9.24 1.53 8.76
N LYS A 52 -8.20 2.27 8.36
CA LYS A 52 -6.91 2.44 9.05
C LYS A 52 -6.03 1.19 9.13
N ASP A 53 -6.43 0.06 8.53
CA ASP A 53 -5.52 -1.05 8.35
C ASP A 53 -4.37 -0.64 7.42
N PHE A 54 -3.13 -0.95 7.85
CA PHE A 54 -1.96 -0.80 6.99
C PHE A 54 -1.88 -1.99 6.05
N VAL A 55 -1.78 -1.71 4.76
CA VAL A 55 -1.89 -2.73 3.72
C VAL A 55 -0.81 -2.59 2.66
N ARG A 56 -0.51 -3.73 2.04
CA ARG A 56 0.19 -3.80 0.77
C ARG A 56 -0.80 -4.22 -0.31
N ILE A 57 -0.81 -3.48 -1.41
CA ILE A 57 -1.72 -3.69 -2.53
C ILE A 57 -0.90 -3.85 -3.81
N TYR A 58 -1.30 -4.79 -4.64
CA TYR A 58 -0.81 -4.84 -6.02
C TYR A 58 -1.87 -4.23 -6.94
N VAL A 59 -1.44 -3.21 -7.68
CA VAL A 59 -2.28 -2.43 -8.58
C VAL A 59 -1.83 -2.63 -10.03
N LYS A 60 -2.79 -2.68 -10.95
CA LYS A 60 -2.55 -2.74 -12.39
C LYS A 60 -3.71 -2.05 -13.10
N ASP A 61 -3.42 -1.15 -14.03
CA ASP A 61 -4.39 -0.37 -14.81
C ASP A 61 -5.44 0.33 -13.92
N LYS A 62 -4.99 0.89 -12.78
CA LYS A 62 -5.83 1.51 -11.72
C LYS A 62 -6.82 0.56 -11.04
N GLU A 63 -6.63 -0.74 -11.20
CA GLU A 63 -7.37 -1.78 -10.50
C GLU A 63 -6.52 -2.39 -9.38
N ALA A 64 -7.10 -2.54 -8.20
CA ALA A 64 -6.51 -3.30 -7.10
C ALA A 64 -6.84 -4.78 -7.30
N ILE A 65 -5.81 -5.59 -7.57
CA ILE A 65 -5.95 -7.02 -7.88
C ILE A 65 -5.70 -7.88 -6.64
N TYR A 66 -4.83 -7.41 -5.75
CA TYR A 66 -4.47 -8.11 -4.53
C TYR A 66 -4.30 -7.11 -3.39
N ILE A 67 -4.68 -7.53 -2.19
CA ILE A 67 -4.48 -6.80 -0.95
C ILE A 67 -4.12 -7.77 0.17
N GLU A 68 -3.28 -7.28 1.06
CA GLU A 68 -2.85 -7.97 2.27
C GLU A 68 -2.67 -6.96 3.40
N GLN A 69 -3.26 -7.27 4.55
CA GLN A 69 -3.02 -6.53 5.77
C GLN A 69 -1.62 -6.84 6.30
N LEU A 70 -0.90 -5.79 6.64
CA LEU A 70 0.43 -5.87 7.25
C LEU A 70 0.36 -5.32 8.67
N ASP A 71 1.25 -5.82 9.53
CA ASP A 71 1.53 -5.18 10.80
C ASP A 71 2.39 -3.93 10.56
N ASP A 72 1.80 -2.75 10.77
CA ASP A 72 2.48 -1.45 10.59
C ASP A 72 3.72 -1.30 11.48
N PHE A 73 3.65 -1.79 12.72
CA PHE A 73 4.77 -1.70 13.65
C PHE A 73 5.96 -2.53 13.14
N LEU A 74 5.71 -3.76 12.70
CA LEU A 74 6.73 -4.61 12.09
C LEU A 74 7.28 -3.98 10.81
N TYR A 75 6.43 -3.50 9.91
CA TYR A 75 6.85 -2.84 8.67
C TYR A 75 7.77 -1.65 8.93
N ARG A 76 7.38 -0.74 9.84
CA ARG A 76 8.22 0.41 10.21
C ARG A 76 9.55 0.00 10.83
N LYS A 77 9.56 -1.06 11.64
CA LYS A 77 10.81 -1.61 12.21
C LYS A 77 11.72 -2.14 11.11
N PHE A 78 11.19 -2.88 10.14
CA PHE A 78 11.95 -3.36 8.99
C PHE A 78 12.50 -2.22 8.14
N MET A 79 11.70 -1.20 7.84
CA MET A 79 12.15 -0.05 7.04
C MET A 79 13.25 0.74 7.75
N LYS A 80 13.20 0.88 9.07
CA LYS A 80 14.30 1.47 9.85
C LYS A 80 15.58 0.67 9.72
N LEU A 81 15.52 -0.65 9.87
CA LEU A 81 16.70 -1.52 9.72
C LEU A 81 17.33 -1.41 8.33
N ILE A 82 16.51 -1.43 7.27
CA ILE A 82 16.99 -1.28 5.88
C ILE A 82 17.68 0.07 5.69
N SER A 83 17.10 1.16 6.21
CA SER A 83 17.71 2.49 6.12
C SER A 83 19.06 2.54 6.84
N SER A 84 19.17 1.99 8.05
CA SER A 84 20.43 1.92 8.78
C SER A 84 21.49 1.10 8.03
N ILE A 85 21.12 -0.01 7.39
CA ILE A 85 22.05 -0.81 6.58
C ILE A 85 22.55 -0.01 5.37
N LYS A 86 21.65 0.71 4.68
CA LYS A 86 22.01 1.55 3.52
C LYS A 86 22.97 2.68 3.90
N GLU A 87 22.82 3.28 5.07
CA GLU A 87 23.75 4.32 5.55
C GLU A 87 25.17 3.77 5.80
N VAL A 88 25.28 2.52 6.24
CA VAL A 88 26.58 1.86 6.43
C VAL A 88 27.23 1.51 5.10
N LEU A 89 26.45 1.02 4.13
CA LEU A 89 26.97 0.58 2.83
C LEU A 89 27.35 1.72 1.87
N ASN A 90 26.82 2.94 2.09
CA ASN A 90 27.12 4.12 1.27
C ASN A 90 28.20 5.03 1.90
N LYS A 91 28.93 4.54 2.90
CA LYS A 91 30.16 5.15 3.42
C LYS A 91 31.37 4.42 2.88
#